data_AF-A0A1Y0MZX5-F1
#
_entry.id   AF-A0A1Y0MZX5-F1
#
_cell.length_a   1.000
_cell.length_b   1.000
_cell.length_c   1.000
_cell.angle_alpha   90.00
_cell.angle_beta   90.00
_cell.angle_gamma   90.00
#
_symmetry.space_group_name_H-M   'P 1'
#
loop_
_entity.id
_entity.type
_entity.pdbx_description
1 polymer ?
#
loop_
_entity_poly.entity_id
_entity_poly.type
_entity_poly.pdbx_seq_one_letter_code
_entity_poly.pdbx_strand_id
1 'polypeptide(L)'
;MANLLDFDIDKRYKAVVKNTSRLTPKDTEEVREILLEVKDSEFECEVNQSFGVLVKTSGDFGNKFHHRLYSVADLPKSVKGKRQLTMLVKRCSYVDDFSGEEYQGVASNYLCNRKKGDEITVTGPFDLPFKVPQDKTANLILIGMGTGIAPFRAFIKHIYQDVKDWEGQIRLFYGARSGLELLYLNDKDGDLTNYYDEETFKAFHALSPRPQWADPIELEKALVGQTAEIVELLGKSNTCIYVAGYEAIHKKLNKAFSDILGSEEKWRLRKAELIAGKKWAEIIY
;
A
#
# COMPACT_ATOMS: atom_id res chain seq x y z
N MET A 1 0.18 4.95 -15.86
CA MET A 1 1.60 4.97 -15.46
C MET A 1 2.03 6.42 -15.31
N ALA A 2 2.52 6.82 -14.14
CA ALA A 2 3.09 8.15 -13.96
C ALA A 2 4.39 8.29 -14.77
N ASN A 3 4.55 9.38 -15.51
CA ASN A 3 5.73 9.61 -16.32
C ASN A 3 6.88 10.10 -15.43
N LEU A 4 8.11 9.75 -15.80
CA LEU A 4 9.33 10.25 -15.13
C LEU A 4 9.40 11.79 -15.07
N LEU A 5 8.71 12.49 -15.97
CA LEU A 5 8.62 13.95 -16.02
C LEU A 5 7.70 14.56 -14.96
N ASP A 6 6.86 13.74 -14.32
CA ASP A 6 5.88 14.20 -13.33
C ASP A 6 6.50 14.39 -11.93
N PHE A 7 7.77 14.01 -11.75
CA PHE A 7 8.46 14.03 -10.45
C PHE A 7 9.81 14.72 -10.54
N ASP A 8 10.09 15.62 -9.59
CA ASP A 8 11.44 16.16 -9.40
C ASP A 8 12.37 15.05 -8.87
N ILE A 9 13.26 14.59 -9.74
CA ILE A 9 14.28 13.56 -9.46
C ILE A 9 15.70 14.13 -9.45
N ASP A 10 15.84 15.46 -9.37
CA ASP A 10 17.14 16.13 -9.37
C ASP A 10 17.84 15.92 -8.04
N LYS A 11 17.10 16.04 -6.92
CA LYS A 11 17.64 15.71 -5.60
C LYS A 11 17.62 14.19 -5.38
N ARG A 12 18.82 13.61 -5.38
CA ARG A 12 19.05 12.17 -5.24
C ARG A 12 19.83 11.88 -3.99
N TYR A 13 19.35 10.91 -3.22
CA TYR A 13 19.95 10.52 -1.97
C TYR A 13 20.43 9.08 -2.04
N LYS A 14 21.52 8.79 -1.35
CA LYS A 14 22.03 7.43 -1.20
C LYS A 14 21.41 6.80 0.03
N ALA A 15 20.87 5.60 -0.13
CA ALA A 15 20.34 4.81 0.98
C ALA A 15 21.02 3.45 1.04
N VAL A 16 21.23 2.95 2.25
CA VAL A 16 21.79 1.62 2.50
C VAL A 16 20.68 0.68 2.93
N VAL A 17 20.62 -0.50 2.33
CA VAL A 17 19.72 -1.58 2.77
C VAL A 17 20.20 -2.09 4.13
N LYS A 18 19.41 -1.87 5.16
CA LYS A 18 19.70 -2.33 6.54
C LYS A 18 19.15 -3.72 6.79
N ASN A 19 18.01 -4.03 6.20
CA ASN A 19 17.40 -5.35 6.27
C ASN A 19 16.57 -5.63 5.00
N THR A 20 16.49 -6.91 4.64
CA THR A 20 15.52 -7.40 3.66
C THR A 20 14.97 -8.75 4.14
N SER A 21 13.65 -8.87 4.18
CA SER A 21 12.95 -10.09 4.60
C SER A 21 11.87 -10.42 3.57
N ARG A 22 11.76 -11.71 3.22
CA ARG A 22 10.62 -12.19 2.42
C ARG A 22 9.45 -12.40 3.37
N LEU A 23 8.30 -11.81 3.05
CA LEU A 23 7.07 -11.93 3.84
C LEU A 23 6.16 -13.08 3.36
N THR A 24 6.38 -13.57 2.15
CA THR A 24 5.59 -14.66 1.55
C THR A 24 6.35 -16.00 1.56
N PRO A 25 5.64 -17.15 1.53
CA PRO A 25 6.24 -18.47 1.34
C PRO A 25 7.11 -18.55 0.09
N LYS A 26 8.07 -19.48 0.05
CA LYS A 26 9.08 -19.56 -1.03
C LYS A 26 8.50 -19.91 -2.40
N ASP A 27 7.42 -20.67 -2.40
CA ASP A 27 6.68 -21.24 -3.52
C ASP A 27 5.59 -20.32 -4.08
N THR A 28 5.38 -19.15 -3.48
CA THR A 28 4.42 -18.15 -3.95
C THR A 28 5.10 -16.92 -4.54
N GLU A 29 4.33 -15.91 -4.93
CA GLU A 29 4.89 -14.64 -5.40
C GLU A 29 5.80 -14.00 -4.33
N GLU A 30 7.00 -13.57 -4.73
CA GLU A 30 7.94 -12.99 -3.78
C GLU A 30 7.55 -11.56 -3.42
N VAL A 31 7.15 -11.35 -2.16
CA VAL A 31 6.99 -10.02 -1.57
C VAL A 31 8.00 -9.85 -0.46
N ARG A 32 8.75 -8.74 -0.51
CA ARG A 32 9.79 -8.42 0.46
C ARG A 32 9.50 -7.11 1.17
N GLU A 33 9.78 -7.11 2.45
CA GLU A 33 10.00 -5.89 3.20
C GLU A 33 11.48 -5.51 3.12
N ILE A 34 11.74 -4.22 2.90
CA ILE A 34 13.09 -3.68 2.81
C ILE A 34 13.18 -2.46 3.72
N LEU A 35 14.08 -2.55 4.72
CA LEU A 35 14.44 -1.44 5.58
C LEU A 35 15.65 -0.73 4.98
N LEU A 36 15.50 0.56 4.72
CA LEU A 36 16.54 1.46 4.24
C LEU A 36 16.96 2.43 5.33
N GLU A 37 18.19 2.91 5.25
CA GLU A 37 18.69 4.07 5.97
C GLU A 37 19.26 5.06 4.96
N VAL A 38 18.65 6.23 4.86
CA VAL A 38 19.12 7.30 3.97
C VAL A 38 20.35 7.95 4.60
N LYS A 39 21.43 8.04 3.83
CA LYS A 39 22.73 8.53 4.34
C LYS A 39 22.69 10.03 4.64
N ASP A 40 21.93 10.76 3.86
CA ASP A 40 21.73 12.19 4.00
C ASP A 40 20.71 12.47 5.09
N SER A 41 21.09 13.31 6.05
CA SER A 41 20.26 13.70 7.19
C SER A 41 19.17 14.71 6.83
N GLU A 42 19.25 15.37 5.67
CA GLU A 42 18.20 16.28 5.21
C GLU A 42 17.00 15.55 4.58
N PHE A 43 17.17 14.26 4.25
CA PHE A 43 16.07 13.50 3.68
C PHE A 43 15.03 13.19 4.74
N GLU A 44 13.87 13.81 4.61
CA GLU A 44 12.69 13.50 5.40
C GLU A 44 11.62 12.85 4.53
N CYS A 45 10.85 11.96 5.16
CA CYS A 45 9.70 11.32 4.55
C CYS A 45 8.73 10.89 5.66
N GLU A 46 7.45 11.16 5.43
CA GLU A 46 6.36 10.93 6.35
C GLU A 46 5.42 9.79 5.87
N VAL A 47 4.51 9.36 6.73
CA VAL A 47 3.62 8.21 6.49
C VAL A 47 2.60 8.44 5.37
N ASN A 48 2.27 9.69 5.11
CA ASN A 48 1.42 10.14 4.00
C ASN A 48 2.23 10.42 2.73
N GLN A 49 3.48 9.96 2.65
CA GLN A 49 4.36 10.18 1.50
C GLN A 49 4.87 8.85 0.93
N SER A 50 5.38 8.96 -0.28
CA SER A 50 6.12 7.95 -0.99
C SER A 50 7.51 8.48 -1.31
N PHE A 51 8.40 7.59 -1.73
CA PHE A 51 9.70 7.96 -2.23
C PHE A 51 10.01 7.14 -3.47
N GLY A 52 10.81 7.71 -4.37
CA GLY A 52 11.18 7.07 -5.61
C GLY A 52 12.49 6.31 -5.48
N VAL A 53 12.59 5.15 -6.13
CA VAL A 53 13.84 4.42 -6.32
C VAL A 53 14.30 4.59 -7.76
N LEU A 54 15.55 5.00 -7.94
CA LEU A 54 16.17 5.19 -9.23
C LEU A 54 17.13 4.05 -9.54
N VAL A 55 16.81 3.23 -10.53
CA VAL A 55 17.65 2.12 -11.00
C VAL A 55 18.39 2.55 -12.25
N LYS A 56 19.72 2.41 -12.27
CA LYS A 56 20.51 2.66 -13.47
C LYS A 56 20.29 1.53 -14.47
N THR A 57 19.84 1.86 -15.67
CA THR A 57 19.61 0.91 -16.76
C THR A 57 20.56 1.19 -17.91
N SER A 58 21.14 0.14 -18.47
CA SER A 58 21.86 0.17 -19.74
C SER A 58 20.91 -0.37 -20.82
N GLY A 59 19.93 0.44 -21.22
CA GLY A 59 18.99 0.08 -22.29
C GLY A 59 19.33 0.79 -23.60
N ASP A 60 19.00 0.17 -24.73
CA ASP A 60 19.31 0.64 -26.09
C ASP A 60 18.60 1.94 -26.50
N PHE A 61 17.59 2.37 -25.74
CA PHE A 61 16.70 3.50 -26.05
C PHE A 61 17.01 4.79 -25.27
N GLY A 62 18.25 4.97 -24.79
CA GLY A 62 18.74 6.26 -24.25
C GLY A 62 18.30 6.61 -22.81
N ASN A 63 17.30 5.94 -22.24
CA ASN A 63 16.91 6.12 -20.84
C ASN A 63 17.92 5.46 -19.90
N LYS A 64 18.77 6.29 -19.28
CA LYS A 64 19.82 5.85 -18.33
C LYS A 64 19.28 5.38 -16.97
N PHE A 65 18.05 5.76 -16.65
CA PHE A 65 17.45 5.49 -15.36
C PHE A 65 16.01 5.05 -15.47
N HIS A 66 15.63 4.16 -14.56
CA HIS A 66 14.29 3.64 -14.38
C HIS A 66 13.82 3.98 -12.97
N HIS A 67 12.88 4.93 -12.87
CA HIS A 67 12.31 5.42 -11.62
C HIS A 67 10.98 4.75 -11.32
N ARG A 68 10.75 4.33 -10.06
CA ARG A 68 9.49 3.78 -9.53
C ARG A 68 9.24 4.33 -8.13
N LEU A 69 7.99 4.66 -7.81
CA LEU A 69 7.57 5.10 -6.48
C LEU A 69 7.22 3.91 -5.58
N TYR A 70 7.49 4.08 -4.29
CA TYR A 70 7.14 3.14 -3.23
C TYR A 70 6.56 3.90 -2.03
N SER A 71 5.42 3.44 -1.53
CA SER A 71 4.85 3.97 -0.28
C SER A 71 5.68 3.55 0.92
N VAL A 72 5.72 4.42 1.92
CA VAL A 72 6.24 4.08 3.24
C VAL A 72 5.37 2.97 3.86
N ALA A 73 6.01 1.90 4.33
CA ALA A 73 5.35 0.71 4.88
C ALA A 73 5.41 0.63 6.41
N ASP A 74 6.18 1.49 7.07
CA ASP A 74 6.28 1.56 8.54
C ASP A 74 6.51 3.01 8.98
N LEU A 75 6.33 3.32 10.26
CA LEU A 75 6.70 4.61 10.82
C LEU A 75 8.17 4.92 10.53
N PRO A 76 8.47 5.99 9.77
CA PRO A 76 9.84 6.39 9.54
C PRO A 76 10.51 6.81 10.85
N LYS A 77 11.72 6.30 11.11
CA LYS A 77 12.47 6.54 12.35
C LYS A 77 13.75 7.31 12.07
N SER A 78 14.20 8.15 13.00
CA SER A 78 15.53 8.76 12.93
C SER A 78 16.49 7.98 13.82
N VAL A 79 17.56 7.44 13.23
CA VAL A 79 18.61 6.72 13.95
C VAL A 79 19.93 7.45 13.73
N LYS A 80 20.47 8.07 14.78
CA LYS A 80 21.69 8.90 14.73
C LYS A 80 21.61 10.00 13.65
N GLY A 81 20.45 10.65 13.53
CA GLY A 81 20.21 11.73 12.56
C GLY A 81 19.97 11.26 11.12
N LYS A 82 19.84 9.94 10.88
CA LYS A 82 19.55 9.38 9.56
C LYS A 82 18.17 8.77 9.52
N ARG A 83 17.42 9.05 8.46
CA ARG A 83 16.06 8.55 8.29
C ARG A 83 16.08 7.09 7.87
N GLN A 84 15.35 6.26 8.60
CA GLN A 84 15.06 4.88 8.23
C GLN A 84 13.65 4.76 7.67
N LEU A 85 13.54 4.12 6.51
CA LEU A 85 12.30 3.94 5.76
C LEU A 85 12.10 2.46 5.51
N THR A 86 10.86 2.00 5.69
CA THR A 86 10.48 0.64 5.31
C THR A 86 9.64 0.72 4.04
N MET A 87 9.88 -0.17 3.08
CA MET A 87 9.02 -0.35 1.91
C MET A 87 8.65 -1.80 1.72
N LEU A 88 7.61 -2.00 0.92
CA LEU A 88 7.13 -3.31 0.50
C LEU A 88 7.28 -3.44 -1.02
N VAL A 89 7.91 -4.53 -1.47
CA VAL A 89 8.21 -4.76 -2.89
C VAL A 89 7.75 -6.15 -3.29
N LYS A 90 6.81 -6.22 -4.23
CA LYS A 90 6.49 -7.45 -4.95
C LYS A 90 7.43 -7.60 -6.14
N ARG A 91 8.03 -8.78 -6.32
CA ARG A 91 8.77 -9.11 -7.55
C ARG A 91 7.77 -9.29 -8.70
N CYS A 92 7.82 -8.38 -9.66
CA CYS A 92 6.97 -8.42 -10.84
C CYS A 92 7.70 -8.99 -12.06
N SER A 93 6.96 -9.72 -12.88
CA SER A 93 7.27 -10.04 -14.27
C SER A 93 6.03 -9.76 -15.13
N TYR A 94 6.21 -9.60 -16.43
CA TYR A 94 5.14 -9.48 -17.40
C TYR A 94 5.46 -10.33 -18.62
N VAL A 95 4.43 -10.85 -19.28
CA VAL A 95 4.58 -11.55 -20.55
C VAL A 95 4.28 -10.54 -21.65
N ASP A 96 5.17 -10.42 -22.63
CA ASP A 96 4.91 -9.60 -23.82
C ASP A 96 3.86 -10.28 -24.70
N ASP A 97 2.77 -9.58 -24.99
CA ASP A 97 1.64 -10.16 -25.72
C ASP A 97 1.99 -10.54 -27.18
N PHE A 98 3.06 -9.96 -27.75
CA PHE A 98 3.47 -10.20 -29.12
C PHE A 98 4.51 -11.33 -29.24
N SER A 99 5.56 -11.29 -28.42
CA SER A 99 6.63 -12.29 -28.43
C SER A 99 6.31 -13.51 -27.57
N GLY A 100 5.42 -13.37 -26.59
CA GLY A 100 5.14 -14.40 -25.57
C GLY A 100 6.26 -14.56 -24.55
N GLU A 101 7.31 -13.74 -24.59
CA GLU A 101 8.43 -13.82 -23.67
C GLU A 101 8.11 -13.18 -22.31
N GLU A 102 8.62 -13.79 -21.24
CA GLU A 102 8.51 -13.23 -19.90
C GLU A 102 9.66 -12.26 -19.61
N TYR A 103 9.32 -11.01 -19.31
CA TYR A 103 10.24 -9.97 -18.94
C TYR A 103 10.16 -9.65 -17.45
N GLN A 104 11.32 -9.50 -16.83
CA GLN A 104 11.42 -9.13 -15.42
C GLN A 104 11.26 -7.61 -15.23
N GLY A 105 10.42 -7.21 -14.27
CA GLY A 105 10.29 -5.80 -13.88
C GLY A 105 11.61 -5.26 -13.32
N VAL A 106 12.16 -4.21 -13.93
CA VAL A 106 13.51 -3.70 -13.63
C VAL A 106 13.67 -3.32 -12.15
N ALA A 107 12.80 -2.44 -11.63
CA ALA A 107 12.93 -1.93 -10.26
C ALA A 107 12.61 -2.97 -9.19
N SER A 108 11.54 -3.75 -9.38
CA SER A 108 11.15 -4.80 -8.43
C SER A 108 12.22 -5.89 -8.32
N ASN A 109 12.77 -6.35 -9.44
CA ASN A 109 13.83 -7.36 -9.42
C ASN A 109 15.15 -6.81 -8.87
N TYR A 110 15.49 -5.56 -9.22
CA TYR A 110 16.65 -4.86 -8.64
C TYR A 110 16.58 -4.83 -7.10
N LEU A 111 15.43 -4.41 -6.55
CA LEU A 111 15.18 -4.30 -5.12
C LEU A 111 15.12 -5.66 -4.43
N CYS A 112 14.38 -6.62 -4.97
CA CYS A 112 14.25 -7.95 -4.36
C CYS A 112 15.58 -8.74 -4.35
N ASN A 113 16.54 -8.36 -5.22
CA ASN A 113 17.88 -8.92 -5.24
C ASN A 113 18.87 -8.20 -4.32
N ARG A 114 18.52 -7.06 -3.72
CA ARG A 114 19.40 -6.35 -2.79
C ARG A 114 19.61 -7.15 -1.51
N LYS A 115 20.79 -7.00 -0.92
CA LYS A 115 21.17 -7.58 0.38
C LYS A 115 21.49 -6.46 1.36
N LYS A 116 21.52 -6.81 2.65
CA LYS A 116 22.01 -5.91 3.69
C LYS A 116 23.40 -5.38 3.32
N GLY A 117 23.56 -4.06 3.39
CA GLY A 117 24.79 -3.34 3.03
C GLY A 117 24.78 -2.78 1.61
N ASP A 118 23.90 -3.23 0.72
CA ASP A 118 23.82 -2.69 -0.63
C ASP A 118 23.33 -1.23 -0.61
N GLU A 119 23.89 -0.43 -1.52
CA GLU A 119 23.46 0.94 -1.74
C GLU A 119 22.43 1.02 -2.87
N ILE A 120 21.40 1.83 -2.66
CA ILE A 120 20.44 2.23 -3.68
C ILE A 120 20.33 3.76 -3.76
N THR A 121 19.70 4.26 -4.82
CA THR A 121 19.43 5.69 -5.00
C THR A 121 17.95 5.96 -4.80
N VAL A 122 17.61 6.87 -3.89
CA VAL A 122 16.25 7.31 -3.60
C VAL A 122 16.04 8.78 -3.99
N THR A 123 14.78 9.15 -4.21
CA THR A 123 14.31 10.50 -4.61
C THR A 123 13.01 10.82 -3.89
N GLY A 124 12.62 12.09 -3.85
CA GLY A 124 11.43 12.57 -3.14
C GLY A 124 11.79 13.35 -1.85
N PRO A 125 10.85 13.44 -0.89
CA PRO A 125 9.58 12.70 -0.81
C PRO A 125 8.52 13.18 -1.82
N PHE A 126 7.49 12.37 -2.04
CA PHE A 126 6.34 12.69 -2.89
C PHE A 126 5.03 12.41 -2.14
N ASP A 127 4.12 13.37 -2.15
CA ASP A 127 2.87 13.26 -1.38
C ASP A 127 1.95 12.15 -1.89
N LEU A 128 1.35 11.42 -0.95
CA LEU A 128 0.22 10.53 -1.22
C LEU A 128 -1.10 11.27 -0.96
N PRO A 129 -2.19 10.90 -1.65
CA PRO A 129 -3.50 11.49 -1.40
C PRO A 129 -4.12 11.06 -0.06
N PHE A 130 -3.51 10.13 0.67
CA PHE A 130 -3.99 9.66 1.97
C PHE A 130 -3.63 10.67 3.07
N LYS A 131 -4.65 11.23 3.72
CA LYS A 131 -4.47 12.21 4.79
C LYS A 131 -5.06 11.69 6.08
N VAL A 132 -4.32 11.81 7.18
CA VAL A 132 -4.87 11.56 8.52
C VAL A 132 -5.86 12.68 8.83
N PRO A 133 -7.16 12.39 9.03
CA PRO A 133 -8.11 13.43 9.42
C PRO A 133 -7.70 14.05 10.75
N GLN A 134 -7.84 15.37 10.87
CA GLN A 134 -7.59 16.07 12.14
C GLN A 134 -8.66 15.76 13.19
N ASP A 135 -9.88 15.46 12.74
CA ASP A 135 -10.98 15.01 13.59
C ASP A 135 -10.74 13.56 14.01
N LYS A 136 -10.46 13.34 15.30
CA LYS A 136 -10.20 12.02 15.88
C LYS A 136 -11.44 11.11 15.93
N THR A 137 -12.64 11.66 15.68
CA THR A 137 -13.89 10.90 15.57
C THR A 137 -14.14 10.40 14.14
N ALA A 138 -13.30 10.78 13.17
CA ALA A 138 -13.44 10.41 11.78
C ALA A 138 -13.34 8.88 11.61
N ASN A 139 -14.22 8.31 10.80
CA ASN A 139 -14.18 6.89 10.51
C ASN A 139 -13.34 6.63 9.26
N LEU A 140 -12.60 5.52 9.22
CA LEU A 140 -11.68 5.16 8.14
C LEU A 140 -12.03 3.78 7.59
N ILE A 141 -12.33 3.71 6.30
CA ILE A 141 -12.40 2.46 5.55
C ILE A 141 -11.15 2.38 4.67
N LEU A 142 -10.23 1.49 5.02
CA LEU A 142 -8.94 1.32 4.37
C LEU A 142 -8.98 0.03 3.54
N ILE A 143 -8.67 0.09 2.25
CA ILE A 143 -8.77 -1.06 1.33
C ILE A 143 -7.43 -1.27 0.63
N GLY A 144 -6.62 -2.18 1.16
CA GLY A 144 -5.25 -2.45 0.70
C GLY A 144 -5.09 -3.84 0.10
N MET A 145 -4.89 -3.91 -1.22
CA MET A 145 -4.72 -5.20 -1.91
C MET A 145 -3.25 -5.44 -2.30
N GLY A 146 -2.72 -6.62 -1.95
CA GLY A 146 -1.32 -6.97 -2.19
C GLY A 146 -0.38 -5.99 -1.49
N THR A 147 0.52 -5.35 -2.25
CA THR A 147 1.43 -4.33 -1.71
C THR A 147 0.73 -3.02 -1.28
N GLY A 148 -0.57 -2.87 -1.58
CA GLY A 148 -1.38 -1.73 -1.14
C GLY A 148 -1.60 -1.67 0.37
N ILE A 149 -1.24 -2.71 1.14
CA ILE A 149 -1.25 -2.65 2.60
C ILE A 149 -0.18 -1.73 3.19
N ALA A 150 0.92 -1.48 2.45
CA ALA A 150 2.06 -0.69 2.92
C ALA A 150 1.66 0.68 3.50
N PRO A 151 0.98 1.57 2.75
CA PRO A 151 0.58 2.86 3.29
C PRO A 151 -0.34 2.70 4.50
N PHE A 152 -1.28 1.76 4.49
CA PHE A 152 -2.24 1.60 5.59
C PHE A 152 -1.63 1.06 6.87
N ARG A 153 -0.60 0.20 6.76
CA ARG A 153 0.19 -0.23 7.90
C ARG A 153 0.87 0.96 8.58
N ALA A 154 1.58 1.79 7.81
CA ALA A 154 2.21 3.00 8.35
C ALA A 154 1.19 3.98 8.92
N PHE A 155 0.04 4.12 8.25
CA PHE A 155 -1.04 5.02 8.64
C PHE A 155 -1.70 4.61 9.96
N ILE A 156 -2.04 3.33 10.13
CA ILE A 156 -2.62 2.78 11.37
C ILE A 156 -1.64 2.96 12.53
N LYS A 157 -0.36 2.63 12.33
CA LYS A 157 0.66 2.84 13.36
C LYS A 157 0.77 4.30 13.77
N HIS A 158 0.73 5.22 12.81
CA HIS A 158 0.81 6.64 13.10
C HIS A 158 -0.38 7.14 13.91
N ILE A 159 -1.60 6.68 13.56
CA ILE A 159 -2.81 7.02 14.31
C ILE A 159 -2.67 6.57 15.77
N TYR A 160 -2.33 5.30 16.02
CA TYR A 160 -2.31 4.77 17.37
C TYR A 160 -1.07 5.19 18.19
N GLN A 161 0.09 5.42 17.56
CA GLN A 161 1.33 5.75 18.28
C GLN A 161 1.56 7.27 18.41
N ASP A 162 1.31 8.04 17.35
CA ASP A 162 1.70 9.45 17.28
C ASP A 162 0.51 10.40 17.50
N VAL A 163 -0.65 10.13 16.88
CA VAL A 163 -1.85 10.97 17.04
C VAL A 163 -2.52 10.73 18.40
N LYS A 164 -2.63 9.45 18.78
CA LYS A 164 -3.25 8.94 20.03
C LYS A 164 -4.73 9.30 20.18
N ASP A 165 -5.42 8.60 21.09
CA ASP A 165 -6.81 8.87 21.47
C ASP A 165 -7.78 8.91 20.26
N TRP A 166 -7.58 8.00 19.31
CA TRP A 166 -8.45 7.91 18.13
C TRP A 166 -9.78 7.25 18.52
N GLU A 167 -10.89 7.93 18.25
CA GLU A 167 -12.24 7.50 18.66
C GLU A 167 -13.05 6.94 17.49
N GLY A 168 -12.72 7.35 16.26
CA GLY A 168 -13.41 6.91 15.06
C GLY A 168 -13.10 5.47 14.67
N GLN A 169 -14.05 4.80 14.02
CA GLN A 169 -13.89 3.40 13.61
C GLN A 169 -12.90 3.27 12.46
N ILE A 170 -11.90 2.40 12.60
CA ILE A 170 -10.96 2.02 11.54
C ILE A 170 -11.29 0.60 11.07
N ARG A 171 -11.56 0.45 9.77
CA ARG A 171 -11.87 -0.82 9.12
C ARG A 171 -10.87 -1.07 8.00
N LEU A 172 -9.98 -2.04 8.19
CA LEU A 172 -8.99 -2.44 7.19
C LEU A 172 -9.47 -3.67 6.44
N PHE A 173 -9.69 -3.54 5.14
CA PHE A 173 -9.89 -4.66 4.22
C PHE A 173 -8.59 -4.91 3.48
N TYR A 174 -8.03 -6.11 3.64
CA TYR A 174 -6.83 -6.49 2.91
C TYR A 174 -6.87 -7.98 2.56
N GLY A 175 -6.08 -8.37 1.58
CA GLY A 175 -6.18 -9.72 1.06
C GLY A 175 -4.98 -10.22 0.32
N ALA A 176 -4.89 -11.54 0.27
CA ALA A 176 -3.87 -12.31 -0.41
C ALA A 176 -4.51 -13.56 -1.02
N ARG A 177 -3.75 -14.30 -1.83
CA ARG A 177 -4.26 -15.54 -2.45
C ARG A 177 -4.58 -16.58 -1.38
N SER A 178 -3.67 -16.80 -0.43
CA SER A 178 -3.88 -17.69 0.71
C SER A 178 -3.60 -16.97 2.04
N GLY A 179 -4.06 -17.57 3.15
CA GLY A 179 -3.76 -17.05 4.49
C GLY A 179 -2.26 -17.03 4.82
N LEU A 180 -1.46 -17.88 4.19
CA LEU A 180 0.01 -17.89 4.33
C LEU A 180 0.67 -16.71 3.62
N GLU A 181 0.00 -16.12 2.64
CA GLU A 181 0.47 -14.96 1.88
C GLU A 181 -0.08 -13.63 2.44
N LEU A 182 -0.92 -13.67 3.49
CA LEU A 182 -1.39 -12.46 4.15
C LEU A 182 -0.21 -11.75 4.81
N LEU A 183 0.15 -10.60 4.25
CA LEU A 183 1.27 -9.79 4.70
C LEU A 183 0.99 -9.29 6.13
N TYR A 184 2.00 -9.35 6.98
CA TYR A 184 1.99 -8.90 8.38
C TYR A 184 1.06 -9.64 9.35
N LEU A 185 0.23 -10.58 8.88
CA LEU A 185 -0.61 -11.40 9.76
C LEU A 185 0.24 -12.34 10.65
N ASN A 186 1.31 -12.90 10.08
CA ASN A 186 2.21 -13.83 10.76
C ASN A 186 3.47 -13.13 11.31
N ASP A 187 3.43 -11.81 11.50
CA ASP A 187 4.57 -11.08 12.06
C ASP A 187 4.76 -11.48 13.53
N LYS A 188 5.98 -11.94 13.86
CA LYS A 188 6.31 -12.42 15.21
C LYS A 188 6.30 -11.30 16.24
N ASP A 189 6.48 -10.06 15.80
CA ASP A 189 6.48 -8.87 16.66
C ASP A 189 5.08 -8.24 16.77
N GLY A 190 4.04 -8.95 16.27
CA GLY A 190 2.64 -8.63 16.51
C GLY A 190 2.09 -7.45 15.71
N ASP A 191 2.68 -7.08 14.58
CA ASP A 191 2.40 -5.85 13.84
C ASP A 191 0.94 -5.34 13.78
N LEU A 192 0.09 -5.84 12.87
CA LEU A 192 -1.32 -5.44 12.79
C LEU A 192 -2.17 -6.05 13.92
N THR A 193 -1.75 -7.19 14.44
CA THR A 193 -2.44 -7.91 15.51
C THR A 193 -2.39 -7.17 16.85
N ASN A 194 -1.37 -6.34 17.09
CA ASN A 194 -1.23 -5.52 18.29
C ASN A 194 -2.37 -4.50 18.42
N TYR A 195 -3.01 -4.16 17.31
CA TYR A 195 -4.13 -3.22 17.29
C TYR A 195 -5.49 -3.90 17.36
N TYR A 196 -5.55 -5.24 17.38
CA TYR A 196 -6.84 -5.96 17.45
C TYR A 196 -7.52 -5.79 18.81
N ASP A 197 -6.78 -5.40 19.84
CA ASP A 197 -7.31 -5.06 21.16
C ASP A 197 -7.88 -3.62 21.22
N GLU A 198 -7.62 -2.79 20.20
CA GLU A 198 -8.21 -1.45 20.09
C GLU A 198 -9.68 -1.57 19.70
N GLU A 199 -10.60 -1.07 20.53
CA GLU A 199 -12.05 -1.14 20.27
C GLU A 199 -12.45 -0.48 18.93
N THR A 200 -11.66 0.49 18.49
CA THR A 200 -11.89 1.23 17.25
C THR A 200 -11.41 0.49 16.00
N PHE A 201 -10.56 -0.53 16.10
CA PHE A 201 -9.98 -1.23 14.96
C PHE A 201 -10.65 -2.56 14.65
N LYS A 202 -10.90 -2.82 13.37
CA LYS A 202 -11.16 -4.17 12.86
C LYS A 202 -10.49 -4.37 11.52
N ALA A 203 -9.97 -5.58 11.32
CA ALA A 203 -9.41 -6.00 10.04
C ALA A 203 -10.21 -7.17 9.46
N PHE A 204 -10.43 -7.12 8.15
CA PHE A 204 -11.15 -8.14 7.39
C PHE A 204 -10.27 -8.67 6.27
N HIS A 205 -10.18 -10.00 6.20
CA HIS A 205 -9.35 -10.70 5.24
C HIS A 205 -10.17 -11.09 4.01
N ALA A 206 -9.68 -10.70 2.82
CA ALA A 206 -10.14 -11.22 1.55
C ALA A 206 -9.17 -12.30 1.06
N LEU A 207 -9.66 -13.52 0.90
CA LEU A 207 -8.86 -14.67 0.44
C LEU A 207 -9.41 -15.23 -0.87
N SER A 208 -8.57 -15.97 -1.59
CA SER A 208 -9.07 -16.85 -2.67
C SER A 208 -9.77 -18.06 -2.04
N PRO A 209 -10.96 -18.45 -2.52
CA PRO A 209 -11.65 -19.65 -2.03
C PRO A 209 -10.92 -20.93 -2.42
N ARG A 210 -10.19 -20.91 -3.55
CA ARG A 210 -9.44 -22.04 -4.10
C ARG A 210 -8.08 -21.54 -4.62
N PRO A 211 -7.14 -21.21 -3.73
CA PRO A 211 -5.85 -20.62 -4.12
C PRO A 211 -5.04 -21.50 -5.08
N GLN A 212 -5.17 -22.83 -4.94
CA GLN A 212 -4.49 -23.82 -5.79
C GLN A 212 -5.04 -23.85 -7.23
N TRP A 213 -6.28 -23.40 -7.45
CA TRP A 213 -6.89 -23.30 -8.79
C TRP A 213 -6.76 -21.90 -9.40
N ALA A 214 -5.95 -21.04 -8.79
CA ALA A 214 -5.77 -19.65 -9.18
C ALA A 214 -7.04 -18.81 -9.23
N ASP A 215 -8.06 -19.19 -8.45
CA ASP A 215 -9.24 -18.37 -8.25
C ASP A 215 -8.84 -16.99 -7.71
N PRO A 216 -9.52 -15.92 -8.18
CA PRO A 216 -9.20 -14.57 -7.76
C PRO A 216 -9.50 -14.35 -6.27
N ILE A 217 -8.81 -13.39 -5.68
CA ILE A 217 -9.11 -12.92 -4.32
C ILE A 217 -10.53 -12.33 -4.28
N GLU A 218 -11.36 -12.78 -3.33
CA GLU A 218 -12.77 -12.39 -3.18
C GLU A 218 -12.94 -11.13 -2.30
N LEU A 219 -12.36 -10.00 -2.72
CA LEU A 219 -12.55 -8.72 -2.03
C LEU A 219 -14.02 -8.30 -1.95
N GLU A 220 -14.79 -8.50 -3.02
CA GLU A 220 -16.23 -8.21 -3.07
C GLU A 220 -16.98 -8.93 -1.95
N LYS A 221 -16.68 -10.21 -1.73
CA LYS A 221 -17.32 -11.02 -0.68
C LYS A 221 -16.95 -10.55 0.72
N ALA A 222 -15.70 -10.16 0.94
CA ALA A 222 -15.27 -9.60 2.22
C ALA A 222 -16.02 -8.29 2.54
N LEU A 223 -16.20 -7.41 1.55
CA LEU A 223 -16.93 -6.16 1.70
C LEU A 223 -18.44 -6.41 1.90
N VAL A 224 -19.06 -7.23 1.04
CA VAL A 224 -20.50 -7.56 1.15
C VAL A 224 -20.80 -8.29 2.47
N GLY A 225 -19.86 -9.11 2.98
CA GLY A 225 -19.98 -9.72 4.30
C GLY A 225 -20.10 -8.72 5.45
N GLN A 226 -19.64 -7.48 5.26
CA GLN A 226 -19.72 -6.38 6.22
C GLN A 226 -20.70 -5.28 5.78
N THR A 227 -21.70 -5.62 4.95
CA THR A 227 -22.66 -4.65 4.39
C THR A 227 -23.27 -3.73 5.45
N ALA A 228 -23.76 -4.27 6.56
CA ALA A 228 -24.43 -3.47 7.60
C ALA A 228 -23.49 -2.40 8.20
N GLU A 229 -22.25 -2.78 8.52
CA GLU A 229 -21.26 -1.87 9.10
C GLU A 229 -20.79 -0.83 8.06
N ILE A 230 -20.58 -1.24 6.81
CA ILE A 230 -20.20 -0.31 5.73
C ILE A 230 -21.32 0.68 5.44
N VAL A 231 -22.59 0.25 5.40
CA VAL A 231 -23.73 1.15 5.19
C VAL A 231 -23.83 2.17 6.32
N GLU A 232 -23.68 1.73 7.58
CA GLU A 232 -23.66 2.65 8.73
C GLU A 232 -22.55 3.69 8.59
N LEU A 233 -21.33 3.25 8.30
CA LEU A 233 -20.17 4.12 8.12
C LEU A 233 -20.36 5.08 6.93
N LEU A 234 -20.87 4.59 5.80
CA LEU A 234 -21.18 5.42 4.64
C LEU A 234 -22.26 6.46 4.93
N GLY A 235 -23.15 6.23 5.89
CA GLY A 235 -24.14 7.21 6.34
C GLY A 235 -23.55 8.35 7.18
N LYS A 236 -22.39 8.13 7.82
CA LYS A 236 -21.71 9.15 8.63
C LYS A 236 -21.00 10.17 7.74
N SER A 237 -21.15 11.45 8.10
CA SER A 237 -20.55 12.54 7.32
C SER A 237 -19.03 12.61 7.49
N ASN A 238 -18.46 12.08 8.58
CA ASN A 238 -17.04 12.11 8.89
C ASN A 238 -16.27 10.83 8.48
N THR A 239 -16.84 10.02 7.58
CA THR A 239 -16.17 8.80 7.08
C THR A 239 -15.30 9.09 5.87
N CYS A 240 -14.05 8.62 5.90
CA CYS A 240 -13.12 8.63 4.79
C CYS A 240 -12.86 7.20 4.28
N ILE A 241 -12.65 7.07 2.97
CA ILE A 241 -12.36 5.79 2.30
C ILE A 241 -11.08 5.93 1.50
N TYR A 242 -10.09 5.10 1.84
CA TYR A 242 -8.79 5.08 1.18
C TYR A 242 -8.51 3.73 0.54
N VAL A 243 -8.07 3.76 -0.72
CA VAL A 243 -7.87 2.56 -1.53
C VAL A 243 -6.45 2.52 -2.06
N ALA A 244 -5.75 1.39 -1.91
CA ALA A 244 -4.44 1.18 -2.48
C ALA A 244 -4.31 -0.23 -3.06
N GLY A 245 -3.83 -0.37 -4.29
CA GLY A 245 -3.62 -1.67 -4.91
C GLY A 245 -3.49 -1.64 -6.44
N TYR A 246 -3.72 -2.79 -7.07
CA TYR A 246 -3.57 -2.97 -8.51
C TYR A 246 -4.84 -2.61 -9.30
N GLU A 247 -4.71 -2.21 -10.57
CA GLU A 247 -5.83 -1.72 -11.42
C GLU A 247 -7.10 -2.59 -11.39
N ALA A 248 -6.95 -3.91 -11.42
CA ALA A 248 -8.10 -4.82 -11.44
C ALA A 248 -8.99 -4.77 -10.18
N ILE A 249 -8.59 -4.09 -9.10
CA ILE A 249 -9.45 -3.91 -7.93
C ILE A 249 -10.57 -2.88 -8.17
N HIS A 250 -10.36 -1.89 -9.05
CA HIS A 250 -11.30 -0.76 -9.18
C HIS A 250 -12.70 -1.21 -9.63
N LYS A 251 -12.76 -2.12 -10.62
CA LYS A 251 -14.03 -2.71 -11.10
C LYS A 251 -14.74 -3.50 -10.00
N LYS A 252 -13.99 -4.34 -9.28
CA LYS A 252 -14.52 -5.15 -8.16
C LYS A 252 -15.06 -4.27 -7.05
N LEU A 253 -14.36 -3.19 -6.73
CA LEU A 253 -14.73 -2.29 -5.65
C LEU A 253 -16.02 -1.53 -5.96
N ASN A 254 -16.14 -0.98 -7.18
CA ASN A 254 -17.36 -0.28 -7.58
C ASN A 254 -18.57 -1.22 -7.60
N LYS A 255 -18.39 -2.46 -8.03
CA LYS A 255 -19.44 -3.48 -7.97
C LYS A 255 -19.83 -3.79 -6.51
N ALA A 256 -18.86 -4.06 -5.63
CA ALA A 256 -19.12 -4.33 -4.22
C ALA A 256 -19.92 -3.21 -3.54
N PHE A 257 -19.52 -1.95 -3.71
CA PHE A 257 -20.25 -0.83 -3.12
C PHE A 257 -21.62 -0.60 -3.75
N SER A 258 -21.79 -0.91 -5.04
CA SER A 258 -23.10 -0.88 -5.70
C SER A 258 -24.04 -1.92 -5.09
N ASP A 259 -23.53 -3.13 -4.84
CA ASP A 259 -24.28 -4.20 -4.18
C ASP A 259 -24.65 -3.82 -2.74
N ILE A 260 -23.70 -3.26 -1.99
CA ILE A 260 -23.89 -2.78 -0.60
C ILE A 260 -24.96 -1.68 -0.51
N LEU A 261 -24.97 -0.72 -1.44
CA LEU A 261 -25.96 0.37 -1.46
C LEU A 261 -27.25 0.01 -2.22
N GLY A 262 -27.29 -1.16 -2.85
CA GLY A 262 -28.43 -1.68 -3.60
C GLY A 262 -28.63 -1.06 -4.99
N SER A 263 -27.75 -0.17 -5.46
CA SER A 263 -27.71 0.27 -6.86
C SER A 263 -26.39 0.96 -7.22
N GLU A 264 -26.02 0.85 -8.50
CA GLU A 264 -24.87 1.57 -9.08
C GLU A 264 -25.05 3.09 -9.02
N GLU A 265 -26.27 3.58 -9.22
CA GLU A 265 -26.57 5.01 -9.17
C GLU A 265 -26.33 5.59 -7.76
N LYS A 266 -26.80 4.91 -6.71
CA LYS A 266 -26.57 5.33 -5.33
C LYS A 266 -25.09 5.36 -5.00
N TRP A 267 -24.34 4.33 -5.43
CA TRP A 267 -22.90 4.32 -5.24
C TRP A 267 -22.20 5.46 -5.98
N ARG A 268 -22.55 5.69 -7.25
CA ARG A 268 -21.97 6.77 -8.06
C ARG A 268 -22.18 8.13 -7.42
N LEU A 269 -23.39 8.41 -6.94
CA LEU A 269 -23.71 9.65 -6.22
C LEU A 269 -22.89 9.76 -4.92
N ARG A 270 -22.89 8.70 -4.10
CA ARG A 270 -22.16 8.72 -2.82
C ARG A 270 -20.65 8.87 -3.03
N LYS A 271 -20.07 8.20 -4.01
CA LYS A 271 -18.64 8.32 -4.37
C LYS A 271 -18.33 9.76 -4.80
N ALA A 272 -19.19 10.39 -5.60
CA ALA A 272 -19.01 11.78 -6.00
C ALA A 272 -19.03 12.75 -4.80
N GLU A 273 -19.93 12.54 -3.84
CA GLU A 273 -19.96 13.31 -2.58
C GLU A 273 -18.67 13.13 -1.76
N LEU A 274 -18.18 11.89 -1.63
CA LEU A 274 -16.94 11.61 -0.92
C LEU A 274 -15.74 12.28 -1.59
N ILE A 275 -15.66 12.26 -2.92
CA ILE A 275 -14.61 12.95 -3.68
C ILE A 275 -14.70 14.47 -3.48
N ALA A 276 -15.90 15.06 -3.65
CA ALA A 276 -16.11 16.49 -3.45
C ALA A 276 -15.77 16.93 -2.01
N GLY A 277 -16.06 16.08 -1.03
CA GLY A 277 -15.74 16.28 0.38
C GLY A 277 -14.30 15.95 0.77
N LYS A 278 -13.42 15.57 -0.17
CA LYS A 278 -12.04 15.11 0.08
C LYS A 278 -11.93 13.94 1.07
N LYS A 279 -12.94 13.06 1.05
CA LYS A 279 -13.09 11.85 1.89
C LYS A 279 -12.87 10.56 1.10
N TRP A 280 -12.58 10.66 -0.19
CA TRP A 280 -12.16 9.54 -1.04
C TRP A 280 -10.74 9.82 -1.55
N ALA A 281 -9.85 8.85 -1.38
CA ALA A 281 -8.52 8.88 -1.99
C ALA A 281 -8.13 7.48 -2.47
N GLU A 282 -7.51 7.40 -3.64
CA GLU A 282 -7.06 6.13 -4.20
C GLU A 282 -5.66 6.24 -4.81
N ILE A 283 -4.88 5.17 -4.66
CA ILE A 283 -3.63 4.94 -5.38
C ILE A 283 -3.74 3.59 -6.06
N ILE A 284 -3.85 3.62 -7.38
CA ILE A 284 -3.95 2.44 -8.22
C ILE A 284 -2.73 2.40 -9.14
N TYR A 285 -2.08 1.24 -9.22
CA TYR A 285 -0.84 1.03 -9.98
C TYR A 285 -0.82 -0.26 -10.80
#